data_AF-A0A3R6XZY2-F1
#
_entry.id   AF-A0A3R6XZY2-F1
#
_cell.length_a   1.000
_cell.length_b   1.000
_cell.length_c   1.000
_cell.angle_alpha   90.00
_cell.angle_beta   90.00
_cell.angle_gamma   90.00
#
_symmetry.space_group_name_H-M   'P 1'
#
loop_
_entity.id
_entity.type
_entity.pdbx_description
1 polymer ?
#
loop_
_entity_poly.entity_id
_entity_poly.type
_entity_poly.pdbx_seq_one_letter_code
_entity_poly.pdbx_strand_id
1 'polypeptide(L)'
;MKGQPGGCIESLEIPTFPAGHFYAVQEKACMDAHVWKEFLRSVLYDDIEECSVVLVDNFESHVSEESINIVNEELGSHLFCTTSKHDVGLSGVGR
;
A
#
# COMPACT_ATOMS: atom_id res chain seq x y z
N MET A 1 -17.73 9.51 -7.56
CA MET A 1 -16.46 9.63 -6.82
C MET A 1 -16.63 8.80 -5.55
N LYS A 2 -15.89 7.69 -5.42
CA LYS A 2 -15.95 6.83 -4.22
C LYS A 2 -15.25 7.54 -3.06
N GLY A 3 -15.78 7.44 -1.84
CA GLY A 3 -15.29 8.18 -0.66
C GLY A 3 -15.81 9.62 -0.60
N GLN A 4 -16.94 9.83 0.07
CA GLN A 4 -17.40 11.15 0.53
C GLN A 4 -17.94 10.98 1.95
N PRO A 5 -17.84 11.99 2.83
CA PRO A 5 -18.35 11.85 4.20
C PRO A 5 -19.87 11.85 4.12
N GLY A 6 -20.50 10.80 4.66
CA GLY A 6 -21.93 10.57 4.49
C GLY A 6 -22.33 9.97 3.13
N GLY A 7 -21.37 9.62 2.27
CA GLY A 7 -21.60 8.86 1.06
C GLY A 7 -21.93 7.40 1.36
N CYS A 8 -22.76 6.77 0.51
CA CYS A 8 -23.07 5.35 0.65
C CYS A 8 -21.83 4.51 0.29
N ILE A 9 -21.38 3.67 1.20
CA ILE A 9 -20.41 2.62 0.89
C ILE A 9 -21.09 1.68 -0.09
N GLU A 10 -20.42 1.30 -1.19
CA GLU A 10 -20.91 0.25 -2.08
C GLU A 10 -20.91 -1.07 -1.30
N SER A 11 -22.04 -1.36 -0.66
CA SER A 11 -22.23 -2.52 0.22
C SER A 11 -22.08 -3.86 -0.51
N LEU A 12 -22.05 -3.84 -1.84
CA LEU A 12 -21.76 -4.99 -2.70
C LEU A 12 -20.26 -5.32 -2.77
N GLU A 13 -19.38 -4.38 -2.43
CA GLU A 13 -17.93 -4.57 -2.39
C GLU A 13 -17.51 -5.30 -1.11
N ILE A 14 -18.21 -5.05 0.00
CA ILE A 14 -17.89 -5.59 1.33
C ILE A 14 -17.83 -7.14 1.37
N PRO A 15 -18.77 -7.88 0.76
CA PRO A 15 -18.73 -9.35 0.74
C PRO A 15 -17.57 -9.95 -0.08
N THR A 16 -16.84 -9.13 -0.86
CA THR A 16 -15.68 -9.60 -1.65
C THR A 16 -14.37 -9.58 -0.86
N PHE A 17 -14.34 -8.89 0.28
CA PHE A 17 -13.15 -8.84 1.13
C PHE A 17 -13.03 -10.11 1.98
N PRO A 18 -11.82 -10.69 2.11
CA PRO A 18 -11.61 -11.87 2.95
C PRO A 18 -11.94 -11.62 4.43
N ALA A 19 -12.55 -12.60 5.06
CA ALA A 19 -12.92 -12.54 6.47
C ALA A 19 -11.69 -12.59 7.39
N GLY A 20 -11.72 -11.87 8.52
CA GLY A 20 -10.65 -11.86 9.52
C GLY A 20 -9.69 -10.66 9.44
N HIS A 21 -9.85 -9.79 8.44
CA HIS A 21 -9.06 -8.57 8.30
C HIS A 21 -9.86 -7.32 8.69
N PHE A 22 -9.15 -6.31 9.19
CA PHE A 22 -9.72 -5.00 9.47
C PHE A 22 -9.64 -4.13 8.22
N TYR A 23 -10.78 -3.62 7.76
CA TYR A 23 -10.89 -2.72 6.62
C TYR A 23 -11.38 -1.34 7.08
N ALA A 24 -10.65 -0.29 6.74
CA ALA A 24 -11.05 1.09 7.00
C ALA A 24 -11.38 1.80 5.67
N VAL A 25 -12.52 2.49 5.61
CA VAL A 25 -12.91 3.32 4.47
C VAL A 25 -12.78 4.78 4.88
N GLN A 26 -11.91 5.54 4.23
CA GLN A 26 -11.74 6.97 4.48
C GLN A 26 -12.31 7.80 3.32
N GLU A 27 -12.91 8.93 3.69
CA GLU A 27 -13.52 9.92 2.79
C GLU A 27 -12.61 10.34 1.62
N LYS A 28 -11.31 10.44 1.87
CA LYS A 28 -10.27 10.71 0.86
C LYS A 28 -9.13 9.79 1.20
N ALA A 29 -9.31 8.49 1.02
CA ALA A 29 -8.34 7.43 1.31
C ALA A 29 -7.11 7.50 0.38
N CYS A 30 -6.53 8.70 0.25
CA CYS A 30 -5.21 8.94 -0.27
C CYS A 30 -4.30 8.88 0.96
N MET A 31 -3.56 7.80 1.08
CA MET A 31 -2.42 7.75 1.98
C MET A 31 -1.33 8.58 1.32
N ASP A 32 -1.26 9.87 1.61
CA ASP A 32 -0.22 10.72 1.04
C ASP A 32 1.18 10.27 1.52
N ALA A 33 2.23 10.82 0.91
CA ALA A 33 3.59 10.43 1.25
C ALA A 33 3.93 10.65 2.73
N HIS A 34 3.32 11.63 3.41
CA HIS A 34 3.58 11.85 4.83
C HIS A 34 2.95 10.76 5.68
N VAL A 35 1.66 10.47 5.47
CA VAL A 35 0.91 9.45 6.23
C VAL A 35 1.47 8.06 5.96
N TRP A 36 1.88 7.76 4.72
CA TRP A 36 2.51 6.49 4.36
C TRP A 36 3.78 6.22 5.18
N LYS A 37 4.66 7.23 5.30
CA LYS A 37 5.92 7.10 6.04
C LYS A 37 5.70 6.91 7.53
N GLU A 38 4.76 7.64 8.10
CA GLU A 38 4.40 7.47 9.52
C GLU A 38 3.85 6.07 9.78
N PHE A 39 3.05 5.51 8.86
CA PHE A 39 2.59 4.14 8.99
C PHE A 39 3.74 3.13 8.91
N LEU A 40 4.65 3.27 7.94
CA LEU A 40 5.80 2.37 7.81
C LEU A 40 6.64 2.32 9.09
N ARG A 41 6.92 3.48 9.69
CA ARG A 41 7.83 3.59 10.85
C ARG A 41 7.16 3.39 12.20
N SER A 42 5.91 3.82 12.36
CA SER A 42 5.24 3.85 13.66
C SER A 42 4.21 2.73 13.84
N VAL A 43 3.84 2.02 12.76
CA VAL A 43 2.86 0.94 12.81
C VAL A 43 3.45 -0.35 12.26
N LEU A 44 3.89 -0.34 11.00
CA LEU A 44 4.35 -1.57 10.34
C LEU A 44 5.68 -2.07 10.92
N TYR A 45 6.58 -1.17 11.31
CA TYR A 45 7.92 -1.52 11.78
C TYR A 45 7.93 -2.56 12.91
N ASP A 46 7.02 -2.43 13.88
CA ASP A 46 6.97 -3.34 15.04
C ASP A 46 6.32 -4.69 14.72
N ASP A 47 5.55 -4.77 13.63
CA ASP A 47 4.73 -5.92 13.26
C ASP A 47 5.27 -6.73 12.05
N ILE A 48 6.39 -6.30 11.46
CA ILE A 48 6.99 -6.92 10.28
C ILE A 48 8.31 -7.62 10.61
N GLU A 49 8.55 -8.78 10.00
CA GLU A 49 9.83 -9.49 10.08
C GLU A 49 10.75 -9.07 8.93
N GLU A 50 12.06 -9.02 9.17
CA GLU A 50 13.05 -8.83 8.09
C GLU A 50 12.88 -9.89 6.98
N CYS A 51 13.26 -9.55 5.75
CA CYS A 51 13.05 -10.34 4.54
C CYS A 51 11.58 -10.58 4.16
N SER A 52 10.61 -9.87 4.76
CA SER A 52 9.20 -9.92 4.35
C SER A 52 8.95 -9.25 3.00
N VAL A 53 7.80 -9.54 2.39
CA VAL A 53 7.31 -8.84 1.19
C VAL A 53 6.09 -8.00 1.53
N VAL A 54 6.21 -6.68 1.35
CA VAL A 54 5.13 -5.71 1.51
C VAL A 54 4.45 -5.52 0.16
N LEU A 55 3.22 -6.01 0.03
CA LEU A 55 2.41 -5.85 -1.19
C LEU A 55 1.52 -4.61 -1.09
N VAL A 56 1.71 -3.66 -2.00
CA VAL A 56 0.96 -2.39 -2.05
C VAL A 56 0.27 -2.21 -3.40
N ASP A 57 -0.72 -1.33 -3.47
CA ASP A 57 -1.27 -0.86 -4.74
C ASP A 57 -0.31 0.13 -5.43
N ASN A 58 -0.60 0.51 -6.68
CA ASN A 58 0.25 1.40 -7.47
C ASN A 58 0.05 2.89 -7.14
N PHE A 59 -0.19 3.23 -5.88
CA PHE A 59 -0.40 4.60 -5.46
C PHE A 59 0.95 5.36 -5.39
N GLU A 60 0.98 6.64 -5.78
CA GLU A 60 2.23 7.39 -5.96
C GLU A 60 3.10 7.42 -4.70
N SER A 61 2.49 7.58 -3.52
CA SER A 61 3.21 7.55 -2.25
C SER A 61 3.83 6.18 -1.96
N HIS A 62 3.15 5.10 -2.32
CA HIS A 62 3.60 3.73 -2.10
C HIS A 62 4.74 3.35 -3.05
N VAL A 63 4.69 3.78 -4.32
CA VAL A 63 5.73 3.45 -5.32
C VAL A 63 6.85 4.49 -5.41
N SER A 64 6.86 5.46 -4.49
CA SER A 64 7.91 6.46 -4.40
C SER A 64 9.27 5.84 -4.04
N GLU A 65 10.36 6.46 -4.49
CA GLU A 65 11.73 6.05 -4.12
C GLU A 65 11.92 6.08 -2.59
N GLU A 66 11.35 7.08 -1.91
CA GLU A 66 11.44 7.20 -0.45
C GLU A 66 10.74 6.01 0.25
N SER A 67 9.58 5.59 -0.24
CA SER A 67 8.87 4.40 0.26
C SER A 67 9.71 3.13 0.08
N ILE A 68 10.29 2.94 -1.11
CA ILE A 68 11.16 1.79 -1.42
C ILE A 68 12.37 1.76 -0.48
N ASN A 69 13.00 2.92 -0.23
CA ASN A 69 14.16 3.01 0.64
C ASN A 69 13.81 2.71 2.09
N ILE A 70 12.70 3.25 2.62
CA ILE A 70 12.27 2.94 3.99
C ILE A 70 12.02 1.43 4.13
N VAL A 71 11.33 0.81 3.19
CA VAL A 71 11.02 -0.63 3.28
C VAL A 71 12.27 -1.50 3.16
N ASN A 72 13.18 -1.18 2.22
CA ASN A 72 14.40 -1.96 2.00
C ASN A 72 15.47 -1.74 3.07
N GLU A 73 15.71 -0.48 3.45
CA GLU A 73 16.87 -0.10 4.27
C GLU A 73 16.52 -0.02 5.76
N GLU A 74 15.31 0.41 6.12
CA GLU A 74 14.89 0.55 7.52
C GLU A 74 14.15 -0.69 8.03
N LEU A 75 13.23 -1.24 7.24
CA LEU A 75 12.42 -2.42 7.61
C LEU A 75 13.06 -3.75 7.19
N GLY A 76 14.19 -3.72 6.46
CA GLY A 76 14.89 -4.92 5.99
C GLY A 76 14.03 -5.83 5.11
N SER A 77 13.04 -5.28 4.43
CA SER A 77 11.98 -6.00 3.70
C SER A 77 11.90 -5.56 2.25
N HIS A 78 11.07 -6.20 1.42
CA HIS A 78 10.93 -5.86 0.00
C HIS A 78 9.55 -5.31 -0.32
N LEU A 79 9.52 -4.15 -0.98
CA LEU A 79 8.27 -3.56 -1.46
C LEU A 79 7.93 -4.08 -2.85
N PHE A 80 6.69 -4.52 -3.05
CA PHE A 80 6.15 -4.92 -4.35
C PHE A 80 4.83 -4.21 -4.60
N CYS A 81 4.67 -3.56 -5.75
CA CYS A 81 3.41 -2.96 -6.14
C CYS A 81 2.63 -3.85 -7.11
N THR A 82 1.30 -3.88 -6.97
CA THR A 82 0.46 -4.55 -7.97
C THR A 82 0.44 -3.69 -9.23
N THR A 83 1.13 -4.13 -10.29
CA THR A 83 0.96 -3.53 -11.61
C THR A 83 -0.45 -3.82 -12.10
N SER A 84 -1.16 -2.80 -12.59
CA SER A 84 -2.39 -3.05 -13.32
C SER A 84 -2.05 -3.93 -14.53
N LYS A 85 -2.97 -4.78 -14.99
CA LYS A 85 -2.75 -5.63 -16.18
C LYS A 85 -2.39 -4.84 -17.46
N HIS A 86 -2.43 -3.51 -17.43
CA HIS A 86 -2.02 -2.63 -18.52
C HIS A 86 -0.56 -2.15 -18.46
N ASP A 87 0.18 -2.38 -17.36
CA ASP A 87 1.56 -1.89 -17.16
C ASP A 87 2.61 -3.01 -17.12
N VAL A 88 2.42 -4.09 -17.89
CA VAL A 88 3.49 -5.08 -18.09
C VAL A 88 4.47 -4.55 -19.14
N GLY A 89 5.31 -3.60 -18.70
CA GLY A 89 6.51 -3.14 -19.40
C GLY A 89 7.72 -3.34 -18.49
N LEU A 90 8.18 -4.59 -18.37
CA LEU A 90 9.43 -4.95 -17.71
C LEU A 90 10.59 -4.15 -18.34
N SER A 91 11.12 -3.13 -17.65
CA SER A 91 12.46 -2.63 -17.90
C SER A 91 13.43 -3.34 -16.97
N GLY A 92 14.45 -3.96 -17.58
CA GLY A 92 15.25 -4.99 -16.99
C GLY A 92 16.26 -4.53 -15.96
N VAL A 93 16.58 -5.47 -15.06
CA VAL A 93 17.83 -5.54 -14.29
C VAL A 93 19.02 -5.48 -15.25
N GLY A 94 19.72 -4.34 -15.26
CA GLY A 94 21.08 -4.22 -15.79
C GLY A 94 22.07 -4.46 -14.65
N ARG A 95 22.94 -5.45 -14.82
CA ARG A 95 24.11 -5.70 -13.97
C ARG A 95 25.20 -4.68 -14.26
#